data_AF-A0A7X9F2L2-F1
#
_entry.id   AF-A0A7X9F2L2-F1
#
_cell.length_a   1.000
_cell.length_b   1.000
_cell.length_c   1.000
_cell.angle_alpha   90.00
_cell.angle_beta   90.00
_cell.angle_gamma   90.00
#
_symmetry.space_group_name_H-M   'P 1'
#
loop_
_entity.id
_entity.type
_entity.pdbx_description
1 polymer ?
#
loop_
_entity_poly.entity_id
_entity_poly.type
_entity_poly.pdbx_seq_one_letter_code
_entity_poly.pdbx_strand_id
1 'polypeptide(L)'
;MSGKLGKIALIKAYCMLPGNKPWVYKEDTPVPDGLDWDQWLGPAPLVPYNVSRHKGYNEFWAYSCGLPLADCCHVIDLARMVIGDPGHPSSVYCAGGRVLYDDNRDIPDNQTITYDFGGIPMTVEASIYGEYLSKASPEIRYGNLFPNWPFNSDRMEIYGTEGMMYLGRHGAGWQVLGKNSEIIAQDYGYFPDEVHQQDFINCIRTRKKPNSDIQQSHMSATLVHLANLSYRVGKKQLFFDGDNEKVINSEEANKISEGHYRSDYEIPELS
;
A
#
# COMPACT_ATOMS: atom_id res chain seq x y z
N MET A 1 16.57 -6.40 15.22
CA MET A 1 16.25 -7.81 14.86
C MET A 1 17.27 -8.74 15.49
N SER A 2 16.85 -9.90 16.00
CA SER A 2 17.71 -10.87 16.71
C SER A 2 18.65 -11.69 15.82
N GLY A 3 18.73 -11.40 14.52
CA GLY A 3 19.64 -12.05 13.57
C GLY A 3 19.20 -13.43 13.07
N LYS A 4 18.11 -13.99 13.60
CA LYS A 4 17.66 -15.38 13.34
C LYS A 4 17.30 -15.74 11.89
N LEU A 5 17.17 -14.76 11.00
CA LEU A 5 16.92 -14.99 9.57
C LEU A 5 18.20 -15.07 8.74
N GLY A 6 19.35 -14.66 9.29
CA GLY A 6 20.56 -14.45 8.50
C GLY A 6 20.39 -13.29 7.51
N LYS A 7 21.00 -13.40 6.33
CA LYS A 7 20.87 -12.39 5.26
C LYS A 7 19.51 -12.55 4.58
N ILE A 8 18.73 -11.46 4.52
CA ILE A 8 17.46 -11.42 3.77
C ILE A 8 17.75 -11.47 2.27
N ALA A 9 17.05 -12.36 1.56
CA ALA A 9 17.23 -12.60 0.14
C ALA A 9 15.98 -12.25 -0.69
N LEU A 10 14.79 -12.30 -0.10
CA LEU A 10 13.52 -12.02 -0.78
C LEU A 10 12.45 -11.63 0.24
N ILE A 11 11.62 -10.67 -0.12
CA ILE A 11 10.34 -10.43 0.56
C ILE A 11 9.19 -10.64 -0.42
N LYS A 12 8.15 -11.34 0.02
CA LYS A 12 6.87 -11.40 -0.66
C LYS A 12 5.80 -10.77 0.23
N ALA A 13 5.17 -9.71 -0.23
CA ALA A 13 4.04 -9.07 0.41
C ALA A 13 2.75 -9.48 -0.29
N TYR A 14 1.71 -9.76 0.49
CA TYR A 14 0.39 -10.09 -0.02
C TYR A 14 -0.63 -9.14 0.61
N CYS A 15 -1.42 -8.51 -0.24
CA CYS A 15 -2.63 -7.78 0.09
C CYS A 15 -3.73 -8.23 -0.89
N MET A 16 -4.18 -9.46 -0.70
CA MET A 16 -5.15 -10.10 -1.59
C MET A 16 -6.52 -10.14 -0.92
N LEU A 17 -7.22 -9.02 -1.01
CA LEU A 17 -8.46 -8.76 -0.30
C LEU A 17 -9.58 -9.70 -0.74
N PRO A 18 -10.50 -10.05 0.17
CA PRO A 18 -11.71 -10.78 -0.20
C PRO A 18 -12.45 -10.05 -1.31
N GLY A 19 -12.99 -10.85 -2.24
CA GLY A 19 -13.66 -10.45 -3.47
C GLY A 19 -14.44 -9.14 -3.36
N ASN A 20 -14.01 -8.09 -4.06
CA ASN A 20 -14.90 -6.96 -4.34
C ASN A 20 -15.94 -7.42 -5.37
N LYS A 21 -17.12 -6.82 -5.38
CA LYS A 21 -18.18 -7.22 -6.33
C LYS A 21 -18.08 -6.40 -7.63
N PRO A 22 -18.66 -6.89 -8.75
CA PRO A 22 -18.88 -6.05 -9.92
C PRO A 22 -19.63 -4.80 -9.48
N TRP A 23 -19.19 -3.66 -10.00
CA TRP A 23 -19.78 -2.40 -9.61
C TRP A 23 -20.66 -1.84 -10.71
N VAL A 24 -21.75 -1.20 -10.30
CA VAL A 24 -22.72 -0.61 -11.23
C VAL A 24 -22.64 0.90 -11.06
N TYR A 25 -22.12 1.57 -12.09
CA TYR A 25 -22.19 3.04 -12.15
C TYR A 25 -23.66 3.44 -12.24
N LYS A 26 -24.08 4.33 -11.35
CA LYS A 26 -25.46 4.84 -11.35
C LYS A 26 -25.51 6.10 -12.19
N GLU A 27 -26.70 6.50 -12.60
CA GLU A 27 -26.89 7.79 -13.26
C GLU A 27 -26.54 8.95 -12.32
N ASP A 28 -26.11 10.05 -12.91
CA ASP A 28 -25.85 11.29 -12.19
C ASP A 28 -27.15 11.85 -11.58
N THR A 29 -27.02 12.49 -10.42
CA THR A 29 -28.16 13.10 -9.73
C THR A 29 -27.80 14.51 -9.25
N PRO A 30 -28.78 15.33 -8.86
CA PRO A 30 -28.48 16.55 -8.11
C PRO A 30 -27.62 16.25 -6.88
N VAL A 31 -26.78 17.22 -6.52
CA VAL A 31 -25.98 17.17 -5.30
C VAL A 31 -26.93 17.12 -4.09
N PRO A 32 -26.75 16.20 -3.13
CA PRO A 32 -27.55 16.15 -1.91
C PRO A 32 -27.43 17.44 -1.08
N ASP A 33 -28.53 17.85 -0.44
CA ASP A 33 -28.53 19.00 0.45
C ASP A 33 -27.43 18.88 1.52
N GLY A 34 -26.65 19.95 1.69
CA GLY A 34 -25.57 20.02 2.68
C GLY A 34 -24.23 19.42 2.25
N LEU A 35 -24.12 18.85 1.04
CA LEU A 35 -22.84 18.42 0.48
C LEU A 35 -22.26 19.51 -0.43
N ASP A 36 -21.09 20.04 -0.06
CA ASP A 36 -20.28 20.82 -1.00
C ASP A 36 -19.50 19.87 -1.91
N TRP A 37 -20.07 19.61 -3.09
CA TRP A 37 -19.48 18.67 -4.04
C TRP A 37 -18.19 19.20 -4.67
N ASP A 38 -18.10 20.52 -4.87
CA ASP A 38 -16.90 21.12 -5.45
C ASP A 38 -15.72 21.01 -4.49
N GLN A 39 -15.96 21.32 -3.21
CA GLN A 39 -14.97 21.13 -2.15
C GLN A 39 -14.59 19.66 -1.96
N TRP A 40 -15.55 18.73 -2.06
CA TRP A 40 -15.27 17.29 -1.96
C TRP A 40 -14.36 16.81 -3.11
N LEU A 41 -14.60 17.27 -4.34
CA LEU A 41 -13.75 16.94 -5.49
C LEU A 41 -12.34 17.51 -5.33
N GLY A 42 -12.20 18.66 -4.67
CA GLY A 42 -10.91 19.28 -4.40
C GLY A 42 -10.11 19.51 -5.70
N PRO A 43 -8.83 19.12 -5.78
CA PRO A 43 -8.01 19.37 -6.97
C PRO A 43 -8.38 18.52 -8.19
N ALA A 44 -9.22 17.49 -8.04
CA ALA A 44 -9.57 16.57 -9.13
C ALA A 44 -10.54 17.21 -10.15
N PRO A 45 -10.68 16.66 -11.38
CA PRO A 45 -11.56 17.22 -12.40
C PRO A 45 -13.01 17.42 -11.94
N LEU A 46 -13.62 18.53 -12.37
CA LEU A 46 -15.03 18.82 -12.09
C LEU A 46 -15.94 17.88 -12.89
N VAL A 47 -16.81 17.17 -12.18
CA VAL A 47 -17.77 16.22 -12.76
C VAL A 47 -19.13 16.35 -12.07
N PRO A 48 -20.25 15.98 -12.73
CA PRO A 48 -21.55 15.93 -12.07
C PRO A 48 -21.53 15.06 -10.82
N TYR A 49 -22.43 15.35 -9.87
CA TYR A 49 -22.55 14.52 -8.69
C TYR A 49 -23.05 13.13 -9.08
N ASN A 50 -22.33 12.13 -8.56
CA ASN A 50 -22.67 10.73 -8.74
C ASN A 50 -22.43 9.98 -7.43
N VAL A 51 -23.46 9.31 -6.91
CA VAL A 51 -23.35 8.58 -5.64
C VAL A 51 -22.34 7.43 -5.72
N SER A 52 -22.22 6.82 -6.91
CA SER A 52 -21.28 5.73 -7.12
C SER A 52 -19.85 6.30 -7.00
N ARG A 53 -19.55 7.46 -7.60
CA ARG A 53 -18.25 8.16 -7.45
C ARG A 53 -17.98 8.63 -6.02
N HIS A 54 -18.95 9.27 -5.37
CA HIS A 54 -18.82 9.77 -4.00
C HIS A 54 -18.48 8.64 -3.01
N LYS A 55 -19.20 7.50 -3.09
CA LYS A 55 -18.99 6.37 -2.17
C LYS A 55 -17.91 5.39 -2.62
N GLY A 56 -17.56 5.41 -3.90
CA GLY A 56 -16.60 4.52 -4.56
C GLY A 56 -15.35 5.26 -5.03
N TYR A 57 -14.92 6.31 -4.32
CA TYR A 57 -13.77 7.14 -4.73
C TYR A 57 -12.48 6.31 -4.93
N ASN A 58 -12.34 5.19 -4.22
CA ASN A 58 -11.23 4.25 -4.36
C ASN A 58 -11.16 3.52 -5.70
N GLU A 59 -12.16 3.68 -6.56
CA GLU A 59 -12.26 3.02 -7.85
C GLU A 59 -11.88 3.94 -9.03
N PHE A 60 -11.46 5.18 -8.72
CA PHE A 60 -11.12 6.23 -9.68
C PHE A 60 -9.72 6.81 -9.44
N TRP A 61 -8.89 6.84 -10.47
CA TRP A 61 -7.55 7.45 -10.43
C TRP A 61 -7.56 8.91 -9.99
N ALA A 62 -8.69 9.59 -10.21
CA ALA A 62 -8.87 10.98 -9.81
C ALA A 62 -8.77 11.21 -8.29
N TYR A 63 -9.03 10.18 -7.47
CA TYR A 63 -9.13 10.32 -6.01
C TYR A 63 -8.28 9.32 -5.23
N SER A 64 -7.81 8.25 -5.87
CA SER A 64 -7.18 7.14 -5.16
C SER A 64 -6.10 6.45 -5.98
N CYS A 65 -5.22 5.76 -5.27
CA CYS A 65 -4.25 4.82 -5.82
C CYS A 65 -4.84 3.44 -6.10
N GLY A 66 -6.13 3.25 -5.79
CA GLY A 66 -6.90 2.04 -6.04
C GLY A 66 -7.07 1.18 -4.81
N LEU A 67 -8.26 0.58 -4.65
CA LEU A 67 -8.57 -0.20 -3.45
C LEU A 67 -7.51 -1.26 -3.09
N PRO A 68 -6.96 -2.06 -4.03
CA PRO A 68 -5.91 -3.02 -3.70
C PRO A 68 -4.67 -2.34 -3.12
N LEU A 69 -4.13 -1.30 -3.77
CA LEU A 69 -2.90 -0.64 -3.32
C LEU A 69 -3.09 0.30 -2.12
N ALA A 70 -4.27 0.90 -2.00
CA ALA A 70 -4.65 1.71 -0.84
C ALA A 70 -4.57 0.88 0.45
N ASP A 71 -5.02 -0.37 0.43
CA ASP A 71 -4.88 -1.26 1.60
C ASP A 71 -3.49 -1.92 1.68
N CYS A 72 -2.84 -2.14 0.53
CA CYS A 72 -1.51 -2.74 0.45
C CYS A 72 -0.41 -1.85 1.04
N CYS A 73 -0.60 -0.53 1.09
CA CYS A 73 0.38 0.39 1.66
C CYS A 73 0.82 -0.02 3.08
N HIS A 74 -0.09 -0.55 3.90
CA HIS A 74 0.19 -1.05 5.25
C HIS A 74 1.13 -2.27 5.26
N VAL A 75 1.00 -3.15 4.27
CA VAL A 75 1.82 -4.37 4.14
C VAL A 75 3.21 -4.01 3.61
N ILE A 76 3.27 -3.11 2.61
CA ILE A 76 4.51 -2.61 2.02
C ILE A 76 5.33 -1.81 3.03
N ASP A 77 4.70 -0.94 3.81
CA ASP A 77 5.34 -0.16 4.87
C ASP A 77 6.02 -1.08 5.90
N LEU A 78 5.27 -2.07 6.40
CA LEU A 78 5.80 -3.03 7.36
C LEU A 78 6.92 -3.89 6.75
N ALA A 79 6.85 -4.21 5.45
CA ALA A 79 7.93 -4.90 4.75
C ALA A 79 9.21 -4.05 4.72
N ARG A 80 9.09 -2.74 4.44
CA ARG A 80 10.20 -1.77 4.50
C ARG A 80 10.83 -1.72 5.89
N MET A 81 10.01 -1.65 6.95
CA MET A 81 10.48 -1.66 8.33
C MET A 81 11.31 -2.91 8.65
N VAL A 82 10.89 -4.09 8.17
CA VAL A 82 11.62 -5.35 8.40
C VAL A 82 12.99 -5.39 7.73
N ILE A 83 13.20 -4.70 6.61
CA ILE A 83 14.53 -4.59 5.99
C ILE A 83 15.33 -3.38 6.49
N GLY A 84 14.85 -2.72 7.56
CA GLY A 84 15.54 -1.62 8.21
C GLY A 84 15.29 -0.26 7.57
N ASP A 85 14.10 -0.05 7.01
CA ASP A 85 13.67 1.20 6.38
C ASP A 85 14.68 1.73 5.36
N PRO A 86 14.97 0.96 4.28
CA PRO A 86 15.81 1.44 3.21
C PRO A 86 15.21 2.70 2.57
N GLY A 87 16.06 3.41 1.83
CA GLY A 87 15.60 4.44 0.90
C GLY A 87 14.78 3.84 -0.25
N HIS A 88 14.62 4.63 -1.30
CA HIS A 88 13.82 4.23 -2.46
C HIS A 88 14.40 3.01 -3.19
N PRO A 89 13.55 2.19 -3.83
CA PRO A 89 14.01 1.11 -4.69
C PRO A 89 14.69 1.69 -5.93
N SER A 90 15.68 0.99 -6.47
CA SER A 90 16.36 1.36 -7.72
C SER A 90 15.44 1.17 -8.93
N SER A 91 14.48 0.24 -8.85
CA SER A 91 13.48 0.06 -9.88
C SER A 91 12.17 -0.54 -9.38
N VAL A 92 11.12 -0.33 -10.16
CA VAL A 92 9.79 -0.94 -9.97
C VAL A 92 9.25 -1.47 -11.30
N TYR A 93 8.50 -2.56 -11.26
CA TYR A 93 7.66 -3.03 -12.34
C TYR A 93 6.30 -3.46 -11.81
N CYS A 94 5.21 -3.01 -12.43
CA CYS A 94 3.84 -3.39 -12.09
C CYS A 94 3.12 -3.98 -13.30
N ALA A 95 2.68 -5.23 -13.17
CA ALA A 95 1.78 -5.91 -14.09
C ALA A 95 0.37 -6.04 -13.48
N GLY A 96 -0.58 -6.47 -14.30
CA GLY A 96 -1.98 -6.63 -13.92
C GLY A 96 -2.89 -5.67 -14.67
N GLY A 97 -3.98 -5.23 -14.03
CA GLY A 97 -4.99 -4.35 -14.59
C GLY A 97 -6.37 -4.67 -14.07
N ARG A 98 -7.38 -4.43 -14.90
CA ARG A 98 -8.77 -4.82 -14.67
C ARG A 98 -9.02 -6.16 -15.32
N VAL A 99 -8.93 -7.23 -14.55
CA VAL A 99 -9.00 -8.61 -15.04
C VAL A 99 -10.20 -9.39 -14.50
N LEU A 100 -10.85 -8.90 -13.44
CA LEU A 100 -11.99 -9.54 -12.80
C LEU A 100 -13.31 -9.02 -13.34
N TYR A 101 -13.42 -7.70 -13.49
CA TYR A 101 -14.68 -7.03 -13.81
C TYR A 101 -14.53 -6.07 -14.98
N ASP A 102 -15.46 -6.20 -15.93
CA ASP A 102 -15.67 -5.22 -17.00
C ASP A 102 -16.80 -4.26 -16.61
N ASP A 103 -16.48 -3.34 -15.71
CA ASP A 103 -17.36 -2.29 -15.18
C ASP A 103 -16.82 -0.86 -15.45
N ASN A 104 -17.31 0.14 -14.73
CA ASN A 104 -16.97 1.55 -14.97
C ASN A 104 -15.80 2.08 -14.11
N ARG A 105 -15.07 1.21 -13.42
CA ARG A 105 -13.86 1.60 -12.68
C ARG A 105 -12.72 1.89 -13.66
N ASP A 106 -11.84 2.84 -13.35
CA ASP A 106 -10.65 3.10 -14.19
C ASP A 106 -9.35 2.57 -13.56
N ILE A 107 -9.44 2.07 -12.33
CA ILE A 107 -8.35 1.50 -11.53
C ILE A 107 -8.25 -0.03 -11.69
N PRO A 108 -7.04 -0.62 -11.59
CA PRO A 108 -6.81 -2.06 -11.51
C PRO A 108 -7.51 -2.76 -10.35
N ASP A 109 -7.99 -3.97 -10.62
CA ASP A 109 -8.52 -4.89 -9.60
C ASP A 109 -7.49 -5.96 -9.18
N ASN A 110 -6.40 -6.08 -9.94
CA ASN A 110 -5.26 -6.93 -9.65
C ASN A 110 -3.95 -6.28 -10.10
N GLN A 111 -2.97 -6.22 -9.22
CA GLN A 111 -1.62 -5.74 -9.49
C GLN A 111 -0.59 -6.66 -8.86
N THR A 112 0.37 -7.10 -9.67
CA THR A 112 1.56 -7.82 -9.23
C THR A 112 2.77 -6.91 -9.45
N ILE A 113 3.51 -6.62 -8.39
CA ILE A 113 4.57 -5.62 -8.39
C ILE A 113 5.90 -6.27 -8.00
N THR A 114 6.98 -5.83 -8.62
CA THR A 114 8.35 -6.15 -8.21
C THR A 114 9.13 -4.86 -7.99
N TYR A 115 9.73 -4.74 -6.82
CA TYR A 115 10.70 -3.69 -6.47
C TYR A 115 12.09 -4.29 -6.33
N ASP A 116 13.10 -3.52 -6.69
CA ASP A 116 14.51 -3.82 -6.42
C ASP A 116 15.08 -2.83 -5.40
N PHE A 117 15.35 -3.27 -4.17
CA PHE A 117 16.01 -2.47 -3.13
C PHE A 117 17.51 -2.74 -3.10
N GLY A 118 18.21 -2.42 -4.19
CA GLY A 118 19.67 -2.56 -4.25
C GLY A 118 20.13 -4.02 -4.14
N GLY A 119 19.41 -4.94 -4.81
CA GLY A 119 19.68 -6.37 -4.83
C GLY A 119 18.82 -7.21 -3.88
N ILE A 120 17.94 -6.59 -3.10
CA ILE A 120 16.89 -7.28 -2.35
C ILE A 120 15.57 -7.13 -3.11
N PRO A 121 15.11 -8.17 -3.84
CA PRO A 121 13.82 -8.13 -4.50
C PRO A 121 12.69 -8.16 -3.46
N MET A 122 11.67 -7.33 -3.70
CA MET A 122 10.38 -7.40 -3.00
C MET A 122 9.27 -7.56 -4.03
N THR A 123 8.51 -8.65 -3.94
CA THR A 123 7.30 -8.85 -4.75
C THR A 123 6.06 -8.52 -3.96
N VAL A 124 5.07 -7.91 -4.58
CA VAL A 124 3.80 -7.56 -3.95
C VAL A 124 2.64 -8.07 -4.79
N GLU A 125 1.75 -8.83 -4.19
CA GLU A 125 0.47 -9.22 -4.79
C GLU A 125 -0.64 -8.37 -4.16
N ALA A 126 -1.23 -7.46 -4.93
CA ALA A 126 -2.31 -6.58 -4.50
C ALA A 126 -3.56 -6.86 -5.34
N SER A 127 -4.61 -7.43 -4.74
CA SER A 127 -5.81 -7.78 -5.48
C SER A 127 -7.07 -7.74 -4.65
N ILE A 128 -8.23 -7.82 -5.32
CA ILE A 128 -9.55 -7.85 -4.70
C ILE A 128 -10.37 -9.08 -5.16
N TYR A 129 -9.73 -10.25 -5.35
CA TYR A 129 -10.41 -11.52 -5.70
C TYR A 129 -10.17 -12.67 -4.72
N GLY A 130 -9.59 -12.40 -3.55
CA GLY A 130 -9.24 -13.42 -2.56
C GLY A 130 -10.41 -13.86 -1.69
N GLU A 131 -11.56 -14.28 -2.25
CA GLU A 131 -12.73 -14.71 -1.43
C GLU A 131 -12.40 -15.87 -0.47
N TYR A 132 -11.42 -16.69 -0.82
CA TYR A 132 -10.89 -17.78 -0.01
C TYR A 132 -9.77 -17.34 0.96
N LEU A 133 -9.39 -16.06 0.93
CA LEU A 133 -8.41 -15.45 1.83
C LEU A 133 -9.14 -14.55 2.84
N SER A 134 -8.51 -14.35 3.99
CA SER A 134 -9.08 -13.51 5.05
C SER A 134 -8.04 -12.59 5.66
N LYS A 135 -8.46 -11.38 6.03
CA LYS A 135 -7.64 -10.52 6.90
C LYS A 135 -7.55 -11.14 8.28
N ALA A 136 -6.50 -10.82 9.03
CA ALA A 136 -6.43 -11.20 10.43
C ALA A 136 -7.68 -10.72 11.20
N SER A 137 -8.36 -11.64 11.88
CA SER A 137 -9.59 -11.35 12.62
C SER A 137 -9.29 -10.53 13.89
N PRO A 138 -10.31 -9.88 14.50
CA PRO A 138 -10.13 -9.26 15.81
C PRO A 138 -9.57 -10.21 16.88
N GLU A 139 -9.97 -11.48 16.87
CA GLU A 139 -9.47 -12.49 17.82
C GLU A 139 -7.95 -12.72 17.68
N ILE A 140 -7.42 -12.61 16.45
CA ILE A 140 -5.98 -12.64 16.21
C ILE A 140 -5.35 -11.30 16.63
N ARG A 141 -5.88 -10.17 16.16
CA ARG A 141 -5.28 -8.83 16.35
C ARG A 141 -5.22 -8.35 17.80
N TYR A 142 -6.14 -8.84 18.62
CA TYR A 142 -6.27 -8.48 20.04
C TYR A 142 -6.04 -9.67 20.98
N GLY A 143 -5.57 -10.80 20.46
CA GLY A 143 -5.41 -12.04 21.22
C GLY A 143 -4.06 -12.69 21.01
N ASN A 144 -3.95 -13.94 21.45
CA ASN A 144 -2.72 -14.73 21.42
C ASN A 144 -2.81 -15.86 20.38
N LEU A 145 -3.33 -15.54 19.20
CA LEU A 145 -3.50 -16.45 18.07
C LEU A 145 -2.69 -15.97 16.87
N PHE A 146 -2.38 -16.90 15.98
CA PHE A 146 -1.77 -16.59 14.69
C PHE A 146 -2.76 -16.83 13.55
N PRO A 147 -2.66 -16.07 12.44
CA PRO A 147 -3.38 -16.39 11.22
C PRO A 147 -3.02 -17.78 10.68
N ASN A 148 -3.94 -18.35 9.91
CA ASN A 148 -3.59 -19.40 8.96
C ASN A 148 -2.80 -18.77 7.80
N TRP A 149 -1.47 -18.72 7.92
CA TRP A 149 -0.61 -17.91 7.04
C TRP A 149 -0.89 -18.07 5.54
N PRO A 150 -0.96 -19.28 4.96
CA PRO A 150 -1.25 -19.42 3.52
C PRO A 150 -2.56 -18.78 3.07
N PHE A 151 -3.54 -18.68 3.96
CA PHE A 151 -4.87 -18.10 3.70
C PHE A 151 -5.06 -16.70 4.30
N ASN A 152 -4.00 -16.12 4.89
CA ASN A 152 -4.02 -14.76 5.38
C ASN A 152 -3.73 -13.79 4.23
N SER A 153 -4.69 -12.90 3.97
CA SER A 153 -4.67 -11.94 2.85
C SER A 153 -3.68 -10.79 3.03
N ASP A 154 -3.27 -10.49 4.26
CA ASP A 154 -2.50 -9.32 4.66
C ASP A 154 -1.20 -9.70 5.39
N ARG A 155 -0.41 -10.55 4.74
CA ARG A 155 0.85 -11.11 5.26
C ARG A 155 2.06 -10.69 4.46
N MET A 156 3.23 -10.87 5.06
CA MET A 156 4.50 -10.95 4.36
C MET A 156 5.21 -12.27 4.66
N GLU A 157 5.94 -12.75 3.67
CA GLU A 157 6.90 -13.84 3.74
C GLU A 157 8.29 -13.24 3.54
N ILE A 158 9.15 -13.31 4.54
CA ILE A 158 10.54 -12.84 4.47
C ILE A 158 11.46 -14.06 4.46
N TYR A 159 12.23 -14.21 3.39
CA TYR A 159 13.14 -15.34 3.20
C TYR A 159 14.57 -14.90 3.49
N GLY A 160 15.18 -15.53 4.49
CA GLY A 160 16.58 -15.34 4.82
C GLY A 160 17.40 -16.62 4.64
N THR A 161 18.72 -16.50 4.76
CA THR A 161 19.66 -17.62 4.59
C THR A 161 19.57 -18.68 5.70
N GLU A 162 18.99 -18.33 6.85
CA GLU A 162 18.93 -19.20 8.04
C GLU A 162 17.50 -19.58 8.46
N GLY A 163 16.48 -18.96 7.86
CA GLY A 163 15.08 -19.25 8.13
C GLY A 163 14.15 -18.38 7.29
N MET A 164 12.85 -18.59 7.44
CA MET A 164 11.82 -17.72 6.86
C MET A 164 10.91 -17.15 7.95
N MET A 165 10.34 -15.99 7.72
CA MET A 165 9.40 -15.35 8.64
C MET A 165 8.06 -15.11 7.95
N TYR A 166 6.99 -15.49 8.64
CA TYR A 166 5.69 -14.89 8.40
C TYR A 166 5.51 -13.68 9.31
N LEU A 167 5.04 -12.59 8.74
CA LEU A 167 4.69 -11.37 9.46
C LEU A 167 3.30 -10.93 9.04
N GLY A 168 2.42 -10.72 10.01
CA GLY A 168 1.06 -10.27 9.77
C GLY A 168 0.90 -8.78 10.07
N ARG A 169 0.05 -8.12 9.29
CA ARG A 169 -0.31 -6.72 9.47
C ARG A 169 -1.18 -6.50 10.73
N HIS A 170 -1.07 -5.30 11.32
CA HIS A 170 -1.99 -4.76 12.34
C HIS A 170 -2.25 -5.71 13.53
N GLY A 171 -1.18 -6.15 14.20
CA GLY A 171 -1.31 -6.98 15.39
C GLY A 171 -1.47 -8.47 15.12
N ALA A 172 -1.29 -8.94 13.88
CA ALA A 172 -1.36 -10.37 13.55
C ALA A 172 -0.11 -11.18 13.94
N GLY A 173 0.90 -10.54 14.53
CA GLY A 173 2.10 -11.19 15.06
C GLY A 173 3.04 -11.71 13.99
N TRP A 174 3.98 -12.54 14.41
CA TRP A 174 4.96 -13.14 13.51
C TRP A 174 5.49 -14.48 13.99
N GLN A 175 5.92 -15.30 13.05
CA GLN A 175 6.56 -16.60 13.31
C GLN A 175 7.76 -16.78 12.39
N VAL A 176 8.89 -17.21 12.95
CA VAL A 176 10.10 -17.60 12.22
C VAL A 176 10.18 -19.13 12.19
N LEU A 177 10.30 -19.67 10.99
CA LEU A 177 10.45 -21.09 10.71
C LEU A 177 11.91 -21.40 10.34
N GLY A 178 12.45 -22.43 10.97
CA GLY A 178 13.74 -23.03 10.62
C GLY A 178 13.65 -23.95 9.41
N LYS A 179 14.77 -24.63 9.10
CA LYS A 179 14.92 -25.44 7.88
C LYS A 179 14.00 -26.66 7.82
N ASN A 180 13.54 -27.16 8.97
CA ASN A 180 12.66 -28.32 9.07
C ASN A 180 11.20 -27.91 9.37
N SER A 181 10.85 -26.65 9.07
CA SER A 181 9.53 -26.05 9.36
C SER A 181 9.19 -25.94 10.86
N GLU A 182 10.19 -26.06 11.74
CA GLU A 182 10.04 -25.83 13.17
C GLU A 182 9.99 -24.34 13.50
N ILE A 183 9.17 -23.94 14.47
CA ILE A 183 9.13 -22.55 14.93
C ILE A 183 10.35 -22.30 15.83
N ILE A 184 11.23 -21.38 15.42
CA ILE A 184 12.47 -21.04 16.16
C ILE A 184 12.37 -19.69 16.90
N ALA A 185 11.37 -18.89 16.56
CA ALA A 185 10.98 -17.67 17.25
C ALA A 185 9.56 -17.27 16.83
N GLN A 186 8.81 -16.66 17.73
CA GLN A 186 7.53 -16.06 17.42
C GLN A 186 7.19 -15.02 18.48
N ASP A 187 6.30 -14.10 18.13
CA ASP A 187 5.61 -13.26 19.10
C ASP A 187 4.22 -12.92 18.57
N TYR A 188 3.27 -12.81 19.48
CA TYR A 188 1.94 -12.34 19.13
C TYR A 188 2.01 -10.84 18.82
N GLY A 189 1.14 -10.39 17.92
CA GLY A 189 0.98 -8.97 17.70
C GLY A 189 -0.09 -8.42 18.63
N TYR A 190 -0.09 -7.10 18.78
CA TYR A 190 -1.21 -6.37 19.37
C TYR A 190 -1.55 -5.22 18.44
N PHE A 191 -2.84 -4.92 18.33
CA PHE A 191 -3.30 -3.80 17.53
C PHE A 191 -2.75 -2.49 18.11
N PRO A 192 -1.96 -1.71 17.35
CA PRO A 192 -1.12 -0.67 17.93
C PRO A 192 -1.83 0.68 18.12
N ASP A 193 -3.15 0.75 17.94
CA ASP A 193 -3.89 2.02 17.85
C ASP A 193 -3.76 2.89 19.12
N GLU A 194 -3.93 2.30 20.31
CA GLU A 194 -3.80 3.03 21.57
C GLU A 194 -2.38 3.62 21.74
N VAL A 195 -1.35 2.81 21.53
CA VAL A 195 0.05 3.26 21.67
C VAL A 195 0.45 4.26 20.57
N HIS A 196 -0.12 4.13 19.37
CA HIS A 196 0.10 5.06 18.25
C HIS A 196 -0.49 6.44 18.55
N GLN A 197 -1.74 6.50 19.03
CA GLN A 197 -2.37 7.75 19.45
C GLN A 197 -1.60 8.41 20.61
N GLN A 198 -1.16 7.60 21.57
CA GLN A 198 -0.39 8.09 22.70
C GLN A 198 0.98 8.65 22.29
N ASP A 199 1.67 8.03 21.32
CA ASP A 199 2.92 8.53 20.74
C ASP A 199 2.72 9.90 20.10
N PHE A 200 1.68 10.08 19.29
CA PHE A 200 1.36 11.35 18.65
C PHE A 200 1.15 12.48 19.66
N ILE A 201 0.31 12.25 20.68
CA ILE A 201 0.05 13.23 21.74
C ILE A 201 1.34 13.56 22.52
N ASN A 202 2.16 12.55 22.80
CA ASN A 202 3.43 12.75 23.50
C ASN A 202 4.42 13.57 22.66
N CYS A 203 4.48 13.33 21.36
CA CYS A 203 5.33 14.10 20.45
C CYS A 203 4.91 15.57 20.36
N ILE A 204 3.60 15.86 20.36
CA ILE A 204 3.11 17.25 20.45
C ILE A 204 3.60 17.93 21.74
N ARG A 205 3.47 17.25 22.89
CA ARG A 205 3.84 17.80 24.20
C ARG A 205 5.34 17.99 24.36
N THR A 206 6.12 17.01 23.90
CA THR A 206 7.57 16.94 24.14
C THR A 206 8.40 17.50 23.00
N ARG A 207 7.78 17.79 21.84
CA ARG A 207 8.45 18.17 20.59
C ARG A 207 9.43 17.12 20.06
N LYS A 208 9.27 15.85 20.47
CA LYS A 208 10.01 14.72 19.89
C LYS A 208 9.44 14.32 18.54
N LYS A 209 10.27 13.64 17.75
CA LYS A 209 9.88 13.04 16.47
C LYS A 209 8.96 11.83 16.71
N PRO A 210 7.78 11.75 16.05
CA PRO A 210 6.93 10.56 16.12
C PRO A 210 7.62 9.31 15.58
N ASN A 211 7.18 8.13 16.02
CA ASN A 211 7.69 6.85 15.50
C ASN A 211 7.41 6.68 14.00
N SER A 212 6.27 7.19 13.52
CA SER A 212 5.90 7.24 12.10
C SER A 212 5.81 8.71 11.68
N ASP A 213 6.96 9.26 11.34
CA ASP A 213 7.06 10.65 10.89
C ASP A 213 6.70 10.80 9.40
N ILE A 214 6.66 12.05 8.94
CA ILE A 214 6.29 12.39 7.55
C ILE A 214 7.27 11.84 6.52
N GLN A 215 8.57 11.72 6.86
CA GLN A 215 9.57 11.17 5.94
C GLN A 215 9.33 9.68 5.74
N GLN A 216 9.07 8.92 6.81
CA GLN A 216 8.71 7.51 6.70
C GLN A 216 7.44 7.31 5.88
N SER A 217 6.43 8.16 6.13
CA SER A 217 5.16 8.13 5.38
C SER A 217 5.36 8.40 3.88
N HIS A 218 6.20 9.38 3.55
CA HIS A 218 6.58 9.70 2.16
C HIS A 218 7.27 8.53 1.47
N MET A 219 8.24 7.90 2.13
CA MET A 219 8.93 6.72 1.58
C MET A 219 7.96 5.58 1.27
N SER A 220 6.98 5.32 2.15
CA SER A 220 5.96 4.28 1.94
C SER A 220 5.00 4.63 0.81
N ALA A 221 4.53 5.88 0.77
CA ALA A 221 3.60 6.35 -0.25
C ALA A 221 4.25 6.34 -1.65
N THR A 222 5.52 6.69 -1.76
CA THR A 222 6.27 6.70 -3.02
C THR A 222 6.28 5.33 -3.68
N LEU A 223 6.34 4.22 -2.92
CA LEU A 223 6.25 2.87 -3.48
C LEU A 223 4.93 2.66 -4.22
N VAL A 224 3.81 3.03 -3.59
CA VAL A 224 2.47 2.92 -4.19
C VAL A 224 2.36 3.79 -5.45
N HIS A 225 2.89 5.02 -5.41
CA HIS A 225 2.92 5.88 -6.59
C HIS A 225 3.75 5.28 -7.73
N LEU A 226 4.95 4.80 -7.45
CA LEU A 226 5.84 4.19 -8.42
C LEU A 226 5.23 2.96 -9.10
N ALA A 227 4.56 2.09 -8.34
CA ALA A 227 3.82 0.95 -8.89
C ALA A 227 2.71 1.40 -9.85
N ASN A 228 1.93 2.39 -9.45
CA ASN A 228 0.86 2.93 -10.29
C ASN A 228 1.38 3.65 -11.53
N LEU A 229 2.49 4.38 -11.43
CA LEU A 229 3.16 4.98 -12.59
C LEU A 229 3.61 3.90 -13.57
N SER A 230 4.29 2.86 -13.07
CA SER A 230 4.75 1.73 -13.88
C SER A 230 3.59 1.10 -14.66
N TYR A 231 2.45 0.87 -14.01
CA TYR A 231 1.23 0.39 -14.66
C TYR A 231 0.71 1.37 -15.72
N ARG A 232 0.54 2.65 -15.35
CA ARG A 232 -0.12 3.67 -16.18
C ARG A 232 0.65 4.03 -17.45
N VAL A 233 1.98 3.95 -17.45
CA VAL A 233 2.79 4.18 -18.67
C VAL A 233 2.93 2.94 -19.57
N GLY A 234 2.02 1.97 -19.41
CA GLY A 234 1.96 0.76 -20.21
C GLY A 234 2.73 -0.42 -19.63
N LYS A 235 2.71 -0.58 -18.29
CA LYS A 235 3.33 -1.72 -17.58
C LYS A 235 4.82 -1.83 -17.91
N LYS A 236 5.57 -0.75 -17.67
CA LYS A 236 7.00 -0.65 -17.96
C LYS A 236 7.82 -0.70 -16.67
N GLN A 237 9.01 -1.29 -16.74
CA GLN A 237 9.96 -1.17 -15.64
C GLN A 237 10.44 0.29 -15.56
N LEU A 238 10.30 0.89 -14.39
CA LEU A 238 10.77 2.24 -14.12
C LEU A 238 12.04 2.15 -13.27
N PHE A 239 13.07 2.87 -13.68
CA PHE A 239 14.26 3.10 -12.87
C PHE A 239 14.09 4.43 -12.13
N PHE A 240 14.42 4.45 -10.84
CA PHE A 240 14.15 5.59 -9.98
C PHE A 240 15.44 6.11 -9.36
N ASP A 241 15.69 7.40 -9.55
CA ASP A 241 16.72 8.14 -8.84
C ASP A 241 16.13 8.57 -7.49
N GLY A 242 16.49 7.85 -6.42
CA GLY A 242 16.00 8.11 -5.08
C GLY A 242 16.54 9.39 -4.45
N ASP A 243 17.67 9.93 -4.93
CA ASP A 243 18.25 11.15 -4.37
C ASP A 243 17.52 12.40 -4.90
N ASN A 244 17.09 12.35 -6.17
CA ASN A 244 16.33 13.43 -6.83
C ASN A 244 14.83 13.14 -6.96
N GLU A 245 14.37 11.99 -6.46
CA GLU A 245 13.01 11.47 -6.52
C GLU A 245 12.38 11.53 -7.93
N LYS A 246 13.11 11.03 -8.93
CA LYS A 246 12.72 11.13 -10.34
C LYS A 246 12.82 9.81 -11.08
N VAL A 247 11.86 9.53 -11.96
CA VAL A 247 11.94 8.40 -12.89
C VAL A 247 12.91 8.74 -14.02
N ILE A 248 13.98 7.96 -14.17
CA ILE A 248 15.06 8.29 -15.12
C ILE A 248 14.79 7.84 -16.56
N ASN A 249 13.88 6.88 -16.75
CA ASN A 249 13.63 6.25 -18.06
C ASN A 249 12.21 6.45 -18.61
N SER A 250 11.44 7.40 -18.05
CA SER A 250 10.08 7.71 -18.53
C SER A 250 9.66 9.14 -18.17
N GLU A 251 9.74 10.05 -19.14
CA GLU A 251 9.19 11.41 -18.99
C GLU A 251 7.68 11.39 -18.78
N GLU A 252 6.98 10.44 -19.42
CA GLU A 252 5.53 10.24 -19.26
C GLU A 252 5.17 9.96 -17.79
N ALA A 253 5.96 9.13 -17.10
CA ALA A 253 5.74 8.83 -15.68
C ALA A 253 5.90 10.08 -14.81
N ASN A 254 6.95 10.89 -15.07
CA ASN A 254 7.16 12.14 -14.33
C ASN A 254 6.02 13.15 -14.55
N LYS A 255 5.52 13.28 -15.78
CA LYS A 255 4.36 14.14 -16.09
C LYS A 255 3.09 13.67 -15.38
N ILE A 256 2.89 12.36 -15.25
CA ILE A 256 1.75 11.81 -14.51
C ILE A 256 1.89 12.10 -13.01
N SER A 257 3.10 12.01 -12.44
CA SER A 257 3.34 12.24 -11.01
C SER A 257 3.18 13.69 -10.58
N GLU A 258 3.43 14.65 -11.47
CA GLU A 258 3.17 16.07 -11.22
C GLU A 258 1.67 16.35 -10.99
N GLY A 259 0.79 15.48 -11.52
CA GLY A 259 -0.65 15.64 -11.41
C GLY A 259 -1.18 16.78 -12.28
N HIS A 260 -2.49 17.01 -12.22
CA HIS A 260 -3.14 18.17 -12.84
C HIS A 260 -4.16 18.69 -11.83
N TYR A 261 -3.93 19.88 -11.29
CA TYR A 261 -4.85 20.50 -10.34
C TYR A 261 -5.72 21.52 -11.05
N ARG A 262 -6.98 21.58 -10.64
CA ARG A 262 -7.88 22.66 -11.06
C ARG A 262 -7.35 24.00 -10.55
N SER A 263 -7.77 25.07 -11.22
CA SER A 263 -7.56 26.43 -10.72
C SER A 263 -8.01 26.56 -9.27
N ASP A 264 -7.28 27.37 -8.50
CA ASP A 264 -7.44 27.58 -7.05
C ASP A 264 -6.91 26.43 -6.17
N TYR A 265 -6.47 25.32 -6.77
CA TYR A 265 -5.80 24.21 -6.10
C TYR A 265 -4.34 24.04 -6.51
N GLU A 266 -3.77 24.98 -7.27
CA GLU A 266 -2.37 24.92 -7.67
C GLU A 266 -1.43 24.94 -6.45
N ILE A 267 -0.39 24.09 -6.46
CA ILE A 267 0.68 24.20 -5.47
C ILE A 267 1.51 25.43 -5.83
N PRO A 268 1.71 26.38 -4.90
CA PRO A 268 2.56 27.53 -5.16
C PRO A 268 3.98 27.08 -5.50
N GLU A 269 4.59 27.71 -6.50
CA GLU A 269 6.03 27.51 -6.73
C GLU A 269 6.80 27.99 -5.49
N LEU A 270 7.61 27.10 -4.92
CA LEU A 270 8.50 27.46 -3.82
C LEU A 270 9.64 28.31 -4.39
N SER A 271 9.61 29.61 -4.10
CA SER A 271 10.66 30.59 -4.42
C SER A 271 11.91 30.41 -3.57
#